data_AF-A0A540WHQ6-F1
#
_entry.id   AF-A0A540WHQ6-F1
#
_cell.length_a   1.000
_cell.length_b   1.000
_cell.length_c   1.000
_cell.angle_alpha   90.00
_cell.angle_beta   90.00
_cell.angle_gamma   90.00
#
_symmetry.space_group_name_H-M   'P 1'
#
loop_
_entity.id
_entity.type
_entity.pdbx_description
1 polymer ?
#
loop_
_entity_poly.entity_id
_entity_poly.type
_entity_poly.pdbx_seq_one_letter_code
_entity_poly.pdbx_strand_id
1 'polypeptide(L)' 'GVEKLNSMCTQFTGEENAQMFALKAAFDPAGLLNPGKVIPTLQRCAEYGRMLVRGGRIAHPDLPRF' A
#
# COMPACT_ATOMS: atom_id res chain seq x y z
N GLY A 1 12.09 -6.45 -5.42
CA GLY A 1 11.64 -5.74 -4.20
C GLY A 1 10.69 -4.62 -4.56
N VAL A 2 11.17 -3.55 -5.19
CA VAL A 2 10.37 -2.36 -5.50
C VAL A 2 9.50 -2.55 -6.74
N GLU A 3 9.96 -3.33 -7.71
CA GLU A 3 9.24 -3.62 -8.97
C GLU A 3 7.92 -4.36 -8.75
N LYS A 4 7.77 -5.04 -7.61
CA LYS A 4 6.55 -5.78 -7.26
C LYS A 4 5.58 -4.97 -6.42
N LEU A 5 5.95 -3.77 -5.97
CA LEU A 5 5.21 -3.06 -4.93
C LEU A 5 3.79 -2.69 -5.35
N ASN A 6 3.60 -2.36 -6.62
CA ASN A 6 2.27 -2.01 -7.13
C ASN A 6 1.36 -3.25 -7.18
N SER A 7 1.89 -4.40 -7.57
CA SER A 7 1.14 -5.66 -7.60
C SER A 7 0.78 -6.16 -6.20
N MET A 8 1.57 -5.81 -5.18
CA MET A 8 1.26 -6.18 -3.79
C MET A 8 -0.06 -5.59 -3.30
N CYS A 9 -0.49 -4.42 -3.81
CA CYS A 9 -1.75 -3.77 -3.41
C CYS A 9 -3.02 -4.57 -3.76
N THR A 10 -2.95 -5.47 -4.74
CA THR A 10 -4.07 -6.35 -5.10
C THR A 10 -3.85 -7.78 -4.65
N GLN A 11 -2.65 -8.12 -4.20
CA GLN A 11 -2.28 -9.47 -3.77
C GLN A 11 -2.49 -9.69 -2.26
N PHE A 12 -2.32 -8.63 -1.46
CA PHE A 12 -2.38 -8.72 -0.01
C PHE A 12 -3.42 -7.76 0.57
N THR A 13 -4.13 -8.25 1.58
CA THR A 13 -5.04 -7.47 2.42
C THR A 13 -4.26 -6.49 3.30
N GLY A 14 -4.99 -5.54 3.92
CA GLY A 14 -4.40 -4.64 4.91
C GLY A 14 -3.83 -5.38 6.12
N GLU A 15 -4.50 -6.46 6.55
CA GLU A 15 -4.09 -7.28 7.69
C GLU A 15 -2.80 -8.05 7.40
N GLU A 16 -2.67 -8.65 6.21
CA GLU A 16 -1.43 -9.32 5.79
C GLU A 16 -0.25 -8.34 5.70
N ASN A 17 -0.48 -7.13 5.16
CA ASN A 17 0.56 -6.09 5.13
C ASN A 17 0.98 -5.68 6.57
N ALA A 18 0.03 -5.55 7.50
CA ALA A 18 0.33 -5.25 8.90
C ALA A 18 1.19 -6.35 9.55
N GLN A 19 0.91 -7.63 9.25
CA GLN A 19 1.73 -8.75 9.71
C GLN A 19 3.15 -8.69 9.13
N MET A 20 3.31 -8.34 7.86
CA MET A 20 4.63 -8.15 7.25
C MET A 20 5.43 -7.02 7.93
N PHE A 21 4.76 -5.90 8.28
CA PHE A 21 5.39 -4.82 9.05
C PHE A 21 5.81 -5.29 10.44
N ALA A 22 4.96 -6.03 11.15
CA ALA A 22 5.27 -6.57 12.47
C ALA A 22 6.47 -7.51 12.44
N LEU A 23 6.54 -8.42 11.46
CA LEU A 23 7.68 -9.30 11.26
C LEU A 23 8.96 -8.50 10.99
N LYS A 24 8.91 -7.48 10.12
CA LYS A 24 10.09 -6.64 9.87
C LYS A 24 10.55 -5.93 11.14
N ALA A 25 9.63 -5.37 11.94
CA ALA A 25 9.97 -4.70 13.19
C ALA A 25 10.55 -5.66 14.24
N ALA A 26 10.06 -6.89 14.31
CA ALA A 26 10.54 -7.89 15.27
C ALA A 26 11.96 -8.38 14.95
N PHE A 27 12.29 -8.58 13.68
CA PHE A 27 13.58 -9.13 13.25
C PHE A 27 14.61 -8.09 12.81
N ASP A 28 14.18 -6.85 12.57
CA ASP A 28 15.05 -5.75 12.16
C ASP A 28 14.60 -4.42 12.82
N PRO A 29 14.69 -4.30 14.16
CA PRO A 29 14.21 -3.10 14.87
C PRO A 29 14.96 -1.83 14.46
N ALA A 30 16.23 -1.97 14.09
CA ALA A 30 17.08 -0.87 13.63
C ALA A 30 16.94 -0.55 12.13
N GLY A 31 16.17 -1.34 11.37
CA GLY A 31 15.94 -1.10 9.95
C GLY A 31 17.16 -1.30 9.05
N LEU A 32 18.17 -2.05 9.51
CA LEU A 32 19.45 -2.23 8.82
C LEU A 32 19.39 -3.35 7.78
N LEU A 33 18.46 -4.29 7.91
CA LEU A 33 18.34 -5.41 6.98
C LEU A 33 17.49 -5.00 5.77
N ASN A 34 18.18 -4.83 4.64
CA ASN A 34 17.62 -4.41 3.36
C ASN A 34 16.90 -3.04 3.45
N PRO A 35 17.67 -1.97 3.71
CA PRO A 35 17.14 -0.62 3.81
C PRO A 35 16.48 -0.24 2.48
N GLY A 36 15.24 0.27 2.55
CA GLY A 36 14.43 0.55 1.37
C GLY A 36 13.59 -0.63 0.86
N LYS A 37 13.58 -1.79 1.55
CA LYS A 37 12.51 -2.79 1.32
C LYS A 37 11.18 -2.20 1.76
N VAL A 38 10.28 -2.02 0.80
CA VAL A 38 8.97 -1.40 1.02
C VAL A 38 7.91 -2.49 1.15
N ILE A 39 6.96 -2.30 2.06
CA ILE A 39 5.68 -3.00 2.14
C ILE A 39 4.63 -1.94 1.78
N PRO A 40 3.64 -2.24 0.92
CA PRO A 40 2.72 -1.23 0.45
C PRO A 40 1.92 -0.63 1.62
N THR A 41 1.77 0.69 1.60
CA THR A 41 0.91 1.41 2.54
C THR A 41 -0.48 1.60 1.95
N LEU A 42 -1.46 1.82 2.83
CA LEU A 42 -2.85 2.06 2.44
C LEU A 42 -2.97 3.27 1.48
N GLN A 43 -2.23 4.35 1.75
CA GLN A 43 -2.16 5.52 0.87
C GLN A 43 -1.66 5.15 -0.54
N ARG A 44 -0.57 4.40 -0.62
CA ARG A 44 0.01 3.99 -1.91
C ARG A 44 -0.92 3.07 -2.69
N CYS A 45 -1.63 2.18 -1.99
CA CYS A 45 -2.63 1.32 -2.60
C CYS A 45 -3.92 2.04 -2.98
N ALA A 46 -4.26 3.17 -2.37
CA ALA A 46 -5.36 4.01 -2.82
C ALA A 46 -5.01 4.79 -4.10
N GLU A 47 -3.75 5.22 -4.26
CA GLU A 47 -3.26 5.90 -5.47
C GLU A 47 -3.12 4.95 -6.67
N TYR A 48 -2.66 3.71 -6.44
CA TYR A 48 -2.55 2.68 -7.50
C TYR A 48 -3.79 1.80 -7.65
N GLY A 49 -4.59 1.66 -6.60
CA GLY A 49 -5.94 1.14 -6.64
C GLY A 49 -6.85 2.19 -7.25
N ARG A 50 -6.65 2.44 -8.56
CA ARG A 50 -7.41 3.42 -9.33
C ARG A 50 -8.86 3.40 -8.87
N MET A 51 -9.37 4.56 -8.47
CA MET A 51 -10.78 4.72 -8.22
C MET A 51 -11.56 4.21 -9.43
N LEU A 52 -12.31 3.13 -9.26
CA LEU A 52 -13.11 2.56 -10.33
C LEU A 52 -14.28 3.50 -10.63
N VAL A 53 -14.11 4.40 -11.59
CA VAL A 53 -15.19 5.26 -12.08
C VAL A 53 -16.05 4.46 -13.04
N ARG A 54 -17.21 3.99 -12.57
CA ARG A 54 -18.22 3.36 -13.43
C ARG A 54 -19.16 4.43 -13.97
N GLY A 55 -19.15 4.63 -15.29
CA GLY A 55 -20.08 5.54 -15.97
C GLY A 55 -19.90 7.03 -15.59
N GLY A 56 -18.67 7.49 -15.36
CA GLY A 56 -18.36 8.88 -15.05
C GLY A 56 -18.77 9.34 -13.64
N ARG A 57 -19.29 8.44 -12.79
CA ARG A 57 -19.70 8.78 -11.43
C ARG A 57 -18.55 8.61 -10.45
N ILE A 58 -18.21 9.70 -9.79
CA ILE A 58 -17.18 9.77 -8.76
C ILE A 58 -17.89 9.75 -7.40
N ALA A 59 -17.55 8.78 -6.54
CA ALA A 59 -17.92 8.82 -5.12
C ALA A 59 -17.32 10.06 -4.46
N HIS A 60 -18.17 10.82 -3.77
CA HIS A 60 -17.84 12.05 -3.03
C HIS A 60 -17.10 13.08 -3.91
N PRO A 61 -17.80 13.67 -4.90
CA PRO A 61 -17.20 14.64 -5.82
C PRO A 61 -16.80 15.95 -5.13
N ASP A 62 -17.32 16.20 -3.94
CA ASP A 62 -17.19 17.47 -3.22
C ASP A 62 -15.91 17.56 -2.37
N LEU A 63 -15.18 16.45 -2.24
CA LEU A 63 -13.95 16.39 -1.45
C LEU A 63 -12.75 16.86 -2.30
N PRO A 64 -11.91 17.79 -1.79
CA PRO A 64 -10.67 18.16 -2.45
C PRO A 64 -9.76 16.93 -2.58
N ARG A 65 -9.15 16.76 -3.75
CA ARG A 65 -8.14 15.72 -4.01
C ARG A 65 -6.81 16.40 -4.31
N PHE A 66 -5.78 15.99 -3.57
CA PHE A 66 -4.41 16.51 -3.63
C PHE A 66 -3.62 15.82 -4.74
#